data_AF-A0A7X6PRU9-F1
#
_entry.id   AF-A0A7X6PRU9-F1
#
_cell.length_a   1.000
_cell.length_b   1.000
_cell.length_c   1.000
_cell.angle_alpha   90.00
_cell.angle_beta   90.00
_cell.angle_gamma   90.00
#
_symmetry.space_group_name_H-M   'P 1'
#
loop_
_entity.id
_entity.type
_entity.pdbx_description
1 polymer ?
#
loop_
_entity_poly.entity_id
_entity_poly.type
_entity_poly.pdbx_seq_one_letter_code
_entity_poly.pdbx_strand_id
1 'polypeptide(L)'
;MDTPDMFIRAADWAHARDFGCPAGLALRRVLLELTGPPRLGACTLDGPVPLPAWPVREVSVRWPVTTTAVDAVLLVHPGPLPAAVRARLAAGPQHFLVVPALPAELPEVPLLDVRTRLLAGELHALAARHPAVARELRGIAGQAVMTSARPRVAVIGPEPGDVDLPGMEIVAADPHVDAVLAVAPAGGWTVADHPTLRDAARRAGRLISTAPLPADVPGTVVLPGQSPAAAVRHALTLPVTLPASRPGAWLRAADQLERRRRLLLDAASHTDLPALARRHGLTPDTPPPPWEVLSQSLFLAAVAALTLGRAAWFLGPVPGLLAGAVAGLVAGGMRWRTGRREARRAWIRRESARILRTPPAEATWLRRQLAKET
;
A
#
# COMPACT_ATOMS: atom_id res chain seq x y z
N MET A 1 24.31 20.72 7.07
CA MET A 1 23.00 20.07 6.92
C MET A 1 23.23 18.59 6.93
N ASP A 2 22.71 17.89 7.94
CA ASP A 2 22.89 16.45 8.06
C ASP A 2 22.06 15.74 7.00
N THR A 3 22.68 14.78 6.32
CA THR A 3 21.98 13.97 5.31
C THR A 3 20.98 13.06 6.03
N PRO A 4 19.70 13.02 5.61
CA PRO A 4 18.71 12.17 6.27
C PRO A 4 19.15 10.70 6.29
N ASP A 5 19.00 10.02 7.42
CA ASP A 5 19.40 8.60 7.62
C ASP A 5 18.85 7.67 6.53
N MET A 6 17.63 7.93 6.04
CA MET A 6 17.02 7.16 4.96
C MET A 6 17.85 7.18 3.66
N PHE A 7 18.47 8.31 3.31
CA PHE A 7 19.33 8.41 2.13
C PHE A 7 20.60 7.57 2.31
N ILE A 8 21.21 7.62 3.49
CA ILE A 8 22.41 6.85 3.83
C ILE A 8 22.10 5.36 3.73
N ARG A 9 21.05 4.90 4.43
CA ARG A 9 20.63 3.50 4.43
C ARG A 9 20.23 3.00 3.03
N ALA A 10 19.57 3.83 2.22
CA ALA A 10 19.22 3.50 0.85
C ALA A 10 20.47 3.39 -0.04
N ALA A 11 21.44 4.29 0.11
CA ALA A 11 22.70 4.26 -0.62
C ALA A 11 23.54 3.04 -0.25
N ASP A 12 23.70 2.75 1.05
CA ASP A 12 24.42 1.57 1.55
C ASP A 12 23.78 0.28 1.03
N TRP A 13 22.46 0.19 1.12
CA TRP A 13 21.72 -0.96 0.60
C TRP A 13 21.97 -1.12 -0.90
N ALA A 14 21.89 -0.04 -1.68
CA ALA A 14 22.11 -0.08 -3.12
C ALA A 14 23.56 -0.45 -3.45
N HIS A 15 24.55 0.03 -2.69
CA HIS A 15 25.96 -0.27 -2.90
C HIS A 15 26.27 -1.75 -2.61
N ALA A 16 25.66 -2.31 -1.56
CA ALA A 16 25.80 -3.73 -1.18
C ALA A 16 25.08 -4.73 -2.09
N ARG A 17 24.60 -4.32 -3.28
CA ARG A 17 24.00 -5.23 -4.28
C ARG A 17 24.96 -5.51 -5.41
N ASP A 18 24.94 -6.76 -5.86
CA ASP A 18 25.69 -7.24 -7.02
C ASP A 18 25.49 -6.33 -8.24
N PHE A 19 26.55 -6.23 -9.05
CA PHE A 19 26.50 -5.53 -10.32
C PHE A 19 25.40 -6.14 -11.22
N GLY A 20 24.54 -5.30 -11.79
CA GLY A 20 23.40 -5.75 -12.61
C GLY A 20 22.11 -6.05 -11.86
N CYS A 21 22.07 -5.99 -10.52
CA CYS A 21 20.82 -6.11 -9.76
C CYS A 21 19.79 -5.05 -10.22
N PRO A 22 18.63 -5.41 -10.80
CA PRO A 22 17.67 -4.44 -11.34
C PRO A 22 17.15 -3.46 -10.29
N ALA A 23 16.86 -3.95 -9.08
CA ALA A 23 16.40 -3.12 -7.96
C ALA A 23 17.50 -2.16 -7.49
N GLY A 24 18.75 -2.63 -7.43
CA GLY A 24 19.91 -1.81 -7.08
C GLY A 24 20.17 -0.70 -8.10
N LEU A 25 20.13 -1.02 -9.40
CA LEU A 25 20.28 -0.03 -10.48
C LEU A 25 19.15 1.01 -10.46
N ALA A 26 17.91 0.57 -10.25
CA ALA A 26 16.77 1.48 -10.17
C ALA A 26 16.87 2.42 -8.96
N LEU A 27 17.27 1.91 -7.78
CA LEU A 27 17.46 2.75 -6.60
C LEU A 27 18.62 3.73 -6.76
N ARG A 28 19.74 3.32 -7.37
CA ARG A 28 20.86 4.24 -7.69
C ARG A 28 20.39 5.39 -8.58
N ARG A 29 19.56 5.12 -9.59
CA ARG A 29 18.97 6.17 -10.44
C ARG A 29 18.09 7.13 -9.63
N VAL A 30 17.22 6.60 -8.77
CA VAL A 30 16.39 7.42 -7.87
C VAL A 30 17.26 8.31 -6.98
N LEU A 31 18.31 7.77 -6.36
CA LEU A 31 19.22 8.53 -5.50
C LEU A 31 19.96 9.63 -6.28
N LEU A 32 20.43 9.34 -7.50
CA LEU A 32 21.05 10.34 -8.37
C LEU A 32 20.07 11.46 -8.73
N GLU A 33 18.82 11.12 -9.04
CA GLU A 33 17.79 12.11 -9.35
C GLU A 33 17.43 12.99 -8.14
N LEU A 34 17.34 12.40 -6.93
CA LEU A 34 17.00 13.11 -5.70
C LEU A 34 18.17 13.88 -5.08
N THR A 35 19.41 13.62 -5.49
CA THR A 35 20.59 14.38 -5.03
C THR A 35 21.02 15.46 -6.02
N GLY A 36 20.42 15.50 -7.21
CA GLY A 36 20.65 16.53 -8.23
C GLY A 36 20.00 17.89 -7.91
N PRO A 37 20.01 18.83 -8.88
CA PRO A 37 19.43 20.17 -8.70
C PRO A 37 17.93 20.10 -8.40
N PRO A 38 17.34 21.13 -7.74
CA PRO A 38 15.90 21.17 -7.44
C PRO A 38 15.06 21.06 -8.70
N ARG A 39 14.01 20.23 -8.68
CA ARG A 39 13.15 19.94 -9.83
C ARG A 39 11.78 20.57 -9.61
N LEU A 40 11.46 21.61 -10.37
CA LEU A 40 10.22 22.35 -10.20
C LEU A 40 9.38 22.31 -11.47
N GLY A 41 8.06 22.34 -11.31
CA GLY A 41 7.12 22.53 -12.41
C GLY A 41 6.00 23.46 -12.01
N ALA A 42 5.33 24.07 -12.99
CA ALA A 42 4.11 24.83 -12.76
C ALA A 42 2.99 24.36 -13.68
N CYS A 43 1.76 24.39 -13.17
CA CYS A 43 0.58 24.11 -13.98
C CYS A 43 -0.64 24.87 -13.45
N THR A 44 -1.62 25.09 -14.32
CA THR A 44 -3.01 25.34 -13.92
C THR A 44 -3.75 24.01 -13.80
N LEU A 45 -5.06 24.04 -13.54
CA LEU A 45 -5.90 22.84 -13.65
C LEU A 45 -6.05 22.34 -15.10
N ASP A 46 -5.77 23.20 -16.09
CA ASP A 46 -6.01 22.94 -17.51
C ASP A 46 -4.72 22.62 -18.30
N GLY A 47 -3.56 23.09 -17.83
CA GLY A 47 -2.34 22.95 -18.62
C GLY A 47 -1.05 23.32 -17.90
N PRO A 48 0.11 23.07 -18.54
CA PRO A 48 1.42 23.43 -18.01
C PRO A 48 1.63 24.95 -18.08
N VAL A 49 2.41 25.49 -17.16
CA VAL A 49 2.83 26.90 -17.15
C VAL A 49 4.36 26.95 -17.14
N PRO A 50 5.01 27.74 -18.01
CA PRO A 50 6.46 27.86 -18.03
C PRO A 50 6.96 28.56 -16.77
N LEU A 51 8.08 28.09 -16.22
CA LEU A 51 8.70 28.73 -15.07
C LEU A 51 9.52 29.97 -15.48
N PRO A 52 9.69 30.95 -14.57
CA PRO A 52 10.70 31.98 -14.74
C PRO A 52 12.11 31.37 -14.77
N ALA A 53 13.11 32.15 -15.19
CA ALA A 53 14.51 31.72 -15.32
C ALA A 53 15.21 31.52 -13.95
N TRP A 54 14.69 30.62 -13.14
CA TRP A 54 15.22 30.24 -11.84
C TRP A 54 16.34 29.20 -11.98
N PRO A 55 17.25 29.10 -11.00
CA PRO A 55 18.35 28.13 -10.99
C PRO A 55 17.87 26.71 -10.60
N VAL A 56 16.85 26.22 -11.29
CA VAL A 56 16.20 24.92 -11.04
C VAL A 56 16.11 24.13 -12.33
N ARG A 57 15.96 22.81 -12.22
CA ARG A 57 15.59 21.98 -13.36
C ARG A 57 14.09 22.07 -13.57
N GLU A 58 13.67 22.75 -14.62
CA GLU A 58 12.27 22.82 -15.01
C GLU A 58 11.75 21.45 -15.49
N VAL A 59 10.56 21.08 -15.02
CA VAL A 59 9.83 19.88 -15.40
C VAL A 59 8.44 20.30 -15.85
N SER A 60 8.11 20.03 -17.12
CA SER A 60 6.77 20.27 -17.63
C SER A 60 5.78 19.29 -16.99
N VAL A 61 4.82 19.82 -16.23
CA VAL A 61 3.81 19.04 -15.51
C VAL A 61 2.41 19.48 -15.90
N ARG A 62 1.45 18.55 -15.84
CA ARG A 62 0.02 18.83 -16.03
C ARG A 62 -0.77 18.33 -14.83
N TRP A 63 -1.85 19.01 -14.50
CA TRP A 63 -2.79 18.54 -13.50
C TRP A 63 -3.58 17.31 -14.02
N PRO A 64 -3.82 16.26 -13.20
CA PRO A 64 -3.20 16.00 -11.90
C PRO A 64 -1.74 15.54 -12.05
N VAL A 65 -0.86 16.04 -11.19
CA VAL A 65 0.54 15.62 -11.18
C VAL A 65 0.65 14.21 -10.62
N THR A 66 1.20 13.30 -11.42
CA THR A 66 1.36 11.87 -11.06
C THR A 66 2.81 11.40 -11.07
N THR A 67 3.73 12.26 -11.52
CA THR A 67 5.15 11.94 -11.64
C THR A 67 5.93 12.27 -10.37
N THR A 68 6.87 11.42 -9.98
CA THR A 68 7.83 11.63 -8.89
C THR A 68 9.09 12.38 -9.33
N ALA A 69 9.17 12.73 -10.62
CA ALA A 69 10.30 13.46 -11.20
C ALA A 69 10.37 14.95 -10.81
N VAL A 70 9.42 15.42 -10.01
CA VAL A 70 9.31 16.82 -9.58
C VAL A 70 9.34 16.88 -8.05
N ASP A 71 10.12 17.81 -7.50
CA ASP A 71 10.22 18.06 -6.05
C ASP A 71 9.04 18.93 -5.60
N ALA A 72 8.82 20.06 -6.27
CA ALA A 72 7.76 21.00 -5.97
C ALA A 72 6.97 21.43 -7.21
N VAL A 73 5.66 21.64 -7.02
CA VAL A 73 4.74 22.07 -8.08
C VAL A 73 4.06 23.36 -7.65
N LEU A 74 4.15 24.39 -8.49
CA LEU A 74 3.35 25.60 -8.35
C LEU A 74 2.02 25.41 -9.09
N LEU A 75 0.93 25.27 -8.34
CA LEU A 75 -0.42 25.25 -8.90
C LEU A 75 -0.93 26.68 -8.98
N VAL A 76 -0.99 27.22 -10.20
CA VAL A 76 -1.50 28.58 -10.46
C VAL A 76 -3.02 28.54 -10.47
N HIS A 77 -3.65 29.13 -9.45
CA HIS A 77 -5.11 29.14 -9.29
C HIS A 77 -5.57 30.40 -8.54
N PRO A 78 -6.54 31.17 -9.08
CA PRO A 78 -6.91 32.50 -8.56
C PRO A 78 -7.74 32.49 -7.28
N GLY A 79 -8.31 31.34 -6.90
CA GLY A 79 -9.23 31.22 -5.77
C GLY A 79 -8.99 30.01 -4.88
N PRO A 80 -9.87 29.77 -3.91
CA PRO A 80 -9.81 28.57 -3.09
C PRO A 80 -10.01 27.32 -3.96
N LEU A 81 -9.24 26.28 -3.65
CA LEU A 81 -9.25 25.06 -4.45
C LEU A 81 -10.48 24.21 -4.17
N PRO A 82 -11.05 23.54 -5.19
CA PRO A 82 -12.06 22.51 -4.98
C PRO A 82 -11.57 21.39 -4.03
N ALA A 83 -12.49 20.78 -3.28
CA ALA A 83 -12.16 19.74 -2.30
C ALA A 83 -11.37 18.57 -2.89
N ALA A 84 -11.77 18.12 -4.09
CA ALA A 84 -11.06 17.06 -4.82
C ALA A 84 -9.60 17.43 -5.15
N VAL A 85 -9.34 18.71 -5.46
CA VAL A 85 -7.99 19.20 -5.74
C VAL A 85 -7.17 19.22 -4.45
N ARG A 86 -7.69 19.81 -3.36
CA ARG A 86 -6.98 19.84 -2.06
C ARG A 86 -6.65 18.44 -1.54
N ALA A 87 -7.62 17.52 -1.58
CA ALA A 87 -7.40 16.13 -1.19
C ALA A 87 -6.30 15.46 -2.02
N ARG A 88 -6.22 15.78 -3.32
CA ARG A 88 -5.16 15.27 -4.20
C ARG A 88 -3.79 15.85 -3.87
N LEU A 89 -3.71 17.15 -3.59
CA LEU A 89 -2.47 17.80 -3.15
C LEU A 89 -1.95 17.18 -1.85
N ALA A 90 -2.84 16.98 -0.87
CA ALA A 90 -2.50 16.39 0.42
C ALA A 90 -2.08 14.91 0.35
N ALA A 91 -2.52 14.19 -0.70
CA ALA A 91 -2.15 12.79 -0.93
C ALA A 91 -0.82 12.62 -1.70
N GLY A 92 -0.36 13.66 -2.40
CA GLY A 92 0.84 13.60 -3.22
C GLY A 92 2.12 13.68 -2.38
N PRO A 93 3.20 12.96 -2.75
CA PRO A 93 4.47 13.08 -2.06
C PRO A 93 5.22 14.40 -2.36
N GLN A 94 4.87 15.06 -3.47
CA GLN A 94 5.46 16.33 -3.90
C GLN A 94 5.04 17.48 -2.98
N HIS A 95 5.83 18.55 -2.95
CA HIS A 95 5.40 19.80 -2.34
C HIS A 95 4.52 20.58 -3.31
N PHE A 96 3.35 21.02 -2.86
CA PHE A 96 2.47 21.86 -3.67
C PHE A 96 2.37 23.25 -3.07
N LEU A 97 2.61 24.25 -3.91
CA LEU A 97 2.39 25.67 -3.59
C LEU A 97 1.25 26.17 -4.46
N VAL A 98 0.17 26.61 -3.83
CA VAL A 98 -0.99 27.18 -4.53
C VAL A 98 -0.80 28.68 -4.56
N VAL A 99 -0.67 29.24 -5.76
CA VAL A 99 -0.38 30.66 -5.96
C VAL A 99 -1.37 31.27 -6.95
N PRO A 100 -1.80 32.52 -6.75
CA PRO A 100 -2.69 33.19 -7.71
C PRO A 100 -1.98 33.51 -9.03
N ALA A 101 -0.67 33.73 -8.98
CA ALA A 101 0.22 33.95 -10.11
C ALA A 101 1.63 33.46 -9.76
N LEU A 102 2.48 33.23 -10.77
CA LEU A 102 3.87 32.85 -10.53
C LEU A 102 4.63 34.01 -9.87
N PRO A 103 5.34 33.76 -8.75
CA PRO A 103 6.19 34.77 -8.14
C PRO A 103 7.37 35.12 -9.05
N ALA A 104 7.97 36.30 -8.87
CA ALA A 104 9.18 36.67 -9.58
C ALA A 104 10.40 35.90 -9.04
N GLU A 105 10.44 35.70 -7.73
CA GLU A 105 11.51 35.00 -7.02
C GLU A 105 11.16 33.53 -6.77
N LEU A 106 12.19 32.69 -6.66
CA LEU A 106 12.04 31.27 -6.37
C LEU A 106 11.46 31.10 -4.96
N PRO A 107 10.28 30.45 -4.78
CA PRO A 107 9.73 30.21 -3.46
C PRO A 107 10.63 29.27 -2.65
N GLU A 108 10.60 29.46 -1.33
CA GLU A 108 11.27 28.53 -0.41
C GLU A 108 10.59 27.16 -0.48
N VAL A 109 11.40 26.11 -0.69
CA VAL A 109 10.94 24.73 -0.74
C VAL A 109 11.73 23.93 0.30
N PRO A 110 11.06 23.19 1.22
CA PRO A 110 11.74 22.33 2.18
C PRO A 110 12.26 21.06 1.49
N LEU A 111 13.30 21.22 0.66
CA LEU A 111 13.76 20.21 -0.29
C LEU A 111 14.16 18.88 0.37
N LEU A 112 14.81 18.93 1.55
CA LEU A 112 15.23 17.73 2.26
C LEU A 112 14.02 16.88 2.70
N ASP A 113 12.99 17.50 3.27
CA ASP A 113 11.78 16.80 3.70
C ASP A 113 11.03 16.21 2.51
N VAL A 114 10.90 17.01 1.45
CA VAL A 114 10.24 16.61 0.20
C VAL A 114 10.94 15.42 -0.42
N ARG A 115 12.26 15.48 -0.56
CA ARG A 115 13.06 14.41 -1.17
C ARG A 115 13.10 13.16 -0.30
N THR A 116 13.03 13.29 1.02
CA THR A 116 12.86 12.15 1.93
C THR A 116 11.50 11.46 1.72
N ARG A 117 10.41 12.23 1.60
CA ARG A 117 9.09 11.67 1.26
C ARG A 117 9.06 11.01 -0.12
N LEU A 118 9.67 11.63 -1.13
CA LEU A 118 9.79 11.07 -2.47
C LEU A 118 10.61 9.77 -2.46
N LEU A 119 11.72 9.73 -1.73
CA LEU A 119 12.53 8.52 -1.57
C LEU A 119 11.71 7.39 -0.91
N ALA A 120 10.97 7.69 0.16
CA ALA A 120 10.10 6.71 0.80
C ALA A 120 9.04 6.15 -0.18
N GLY A 121 8.41 7.03 -0.97
CA GLY A 121 7.48 6.65 -2.02
C GLY A 121 8.12 5.75 -3.10
N GLU A 122 9.30 6.11 -3.58
CA GLU A 122 10.05 5.32 -4.56
C GLU A 122 10.51 3.97 -4.01
N LEU A 123 10.97 3.91 -2.75
CA LEU A 123 11.33 2.66 -2.09
C LEU A 123 10.10 1.74 -1.96
N HIS A 124 8.92 2.29 -1.60
CA HIS A 124 7.68 1.52 -1.60
C HIS A 124 7.28 1.05 -3.00
N ALA A 125 7.47 1.89 -4.02
CA ALA A 125 7.19 1.53 -5.41
C ALA A 125 8.16 0.45 -5.93
N LEU A 126 9.45 0.55 -5.61
CA LEU A 126 10.46 -0.46 -5.90
C LEU A 126 10.17 -1.76 -5.16
N ALA A 127 9.78 -1.71 -3.89
CA ALA A 127 9.36 -2.88 -3.13
C ALA A 127 8.12 -3.56 -3.75
N ALA A 128 7.23 -2.79 -4.38
CA ALA A 128 6.09 -3.35 -5.10
C ALA A 128 6.51 -4.01 -6.44
N ARG A 129 7.52 -3.46 -7.13
CA ARG A 129 8.06 -3.98 -8.40
C ARG A 129 9.03 -5.16 -8.21
N HIS A 130 9.72 -5.22 -7.08
CA HIS A 130 10.73 -6.22 -6.76
C HIS A 130 10.39 -6.94 -5.43
N PRO A 131 9.39 -7.85 -5.44
CA PRO A 131 8.92 -8.51 -4.23
C PRO A 131 10.02 -9.26 -3.45
N ALA A 132 11.01 -9.82 -4.12
CA ALA A 132 12.13 -10.57 -3.50
C ALA A 132 12.94 -9.74 -2.49
N VAL A 133 13.03 -8.42 -2.68
CA VAL A 133 13.75 -7.48 -1.81
C VAL A 133 12.82 -6.51 -1.08
N ALA A 134 11.50 -6.72 -1.17
CA ALA A 134 10.51 -5.77 -0.70
C ALA A 134 10.57 -5.52 0.80
N ARG A 135 10.91 -6.54 1.60
CA ARG A 135 11.03 -6.42 3.06
C ARG A 135 12.17 -5.48 3.45
N GLU A 136 13.32 -5.60 2.80
CA GLU A 136 14.48 -4.75 3.04
C GLU A 136 14.19 -3.30 2.66
N LEU A 137 13.64 -3.08 1.45
CA LEU A 137 13.29 -1.75 0.95
C LEU A 137 12.23 -1.05 1.83
N ARG A 138 11.20 -1.78 2.29
CA ARG A 138 10.21 -1.24 3.23
C ARG A 138 10.81 -0.93 4.61
N GLY A 139 11.78 -1.73 5.05
CA GLY A 139 12.50 -1.48 6.30
C GLY A 139 13.36 -0.21 6.27
N ILE A 140 13.76 0.25 5.08
CA ILE A 140 14.43 1.54 4.88
C ILE A 140 13.39 2.66 4.79
N ALA A 141 12.35 2.48 3.98
CA ALA A 141 11.31 3.50 3.75
C ALA A 141 10.51 3.87 5.01
N GLY A 142 10.38 2.92 5.95
CA GLY A 142 9.51 3.09 7.12
C GLY A 142 8.03 3.03 6.75
N GLN A 143 7.18 3.66 7.56
CA GLN A 143 5.77 3.84 7.22
C GLN A 143 5.61 4.97 6.20
N ALA A 144 4.69 4.80 5.25
CA ALA A 144 4.38 5.83 4.28
C ALA A 144 3.89 7.09 5.01
N VAL A 145 4.70 8.15 4.99
CA VAL A 145 4.35 9.44 5.59
C VAL A 145 3.38 10.14 4.64
N MET A 146 2.09 10.05 4.92
CA MET A 146 1.12 10.97 4.34
C MET A 146 1.28 12.32 5.05
N THR A 147 1.37 13.41 4.29
CA THR A 147 1.39 14.76 4.86
C THR A 147 0.16 14.95 5.73
N SER A 148 0.39 15.17 7.03
CA SER A 148 -0.62 15.20 8.09
C SER A 148 -1.38 16.52 8.12
N ALA A 149 -2.01 16.92 7.02
CA ALA A 149 -3.06 17.91 7.11
C ALA A 149 -4.25 17.25 7.82
N ARG A 150 -4.69 17.83 8.95
CA ARG A 150 -5.92 17.38 9.60
C ARG A 150 -7.08 17.59 8.62
N PRO A 151 -7.87 16.55 8.29
CA PRO A 151 -8.98 16.72 7.36
C PRO A 151 -9.97 17.75 7.91
N ARG A 152 -10.39 18.68 7.05
CA ARG A 152 -11.38 19.72 7.39
C ARG A 152 -12.77 19.16 7.11
N VAL A 153 -13.62 19.10 8.13
CA VAL A 153 -14.95 18.51 8.04
C VAL A 153 -15.99 19.55 8.42
N ALA A 154 -16.96 19.81 7.55
CA ALA A 154 -18.14 20.57 7.93
C ALA A 154 -19.16 19.63 8.56
N VAL A 155 -19.71 20.02 9.71
CA VAL A 155 -20.86 19.34 10.31
C VAL A 155 -22.09 20.19 10.00
N ILE A 156 -23.09 19.58 9.37
CA ILE A 156 -24.36 20.24 9.01
C ILE A 156 -25.54 19.46 9.60
N GLY A 157 -26.60 20.17 9.92
CA GLY A 157 -27.85 19.58 10.43
C GLY A 157 -28.72 20.68 11.04
N PRO A 158 -30.03 20.44 11.21
CA PRO A 158 -30.90 21.37 11.91
C PRO A 158 -30.50 21.52 13.39
N GLU A 159 -30.05 20.44 14.02
CA GLU A 159 -29.52 20.39 15.38
C GLU A 159 -28.33 19.40 15.43
N PRO A 160 -27.14 19.79 14.94
CA PRO A 160 -26.05 18.85 14.72
C PRO A 160 -25.45 18.27 16.01
N GLY A 161 -25.81 18.81 17.18
CA GLY A 161 -25.22 18.42 18.46
C GLY A 161 -23.70 18.66 18.52
N ASP A 162 -23.08 18.19 19.60
CA ASP A 162 -21.62 18.20 19.72
C ASP A 162 -21.07 16.88 19.17
N VAL A 163 -20.41 16.92 18.01
CA VAL A 163 -19.88 15.72 17.35
C VAL A 163 -18.38 15.67 17.53
N ASP A 164 -17.89 14.60 18.17
CA ASP A 164 -16.46 14.37 18.31
C ASP A 164 -15.87 13.70 17.06
N LEU A 165 -14.91 14.38 16.42
CA LEU A 165 -14.17 13.92 15.25
C LEU A 165 -12.65 13.95 15.54
N PRO A 166 -12.12 12.96 16.29
CA PRO A 166 -10.73 12.97 16.73
C PRO A 166 -9.77 12.92 15.53
N GLY A 167 -8.81 13.87 15.53
CA GLY A 167 -7.81 14.01 14.47
C GLY A 167 -8.29 14.79 13.23
N MET A 168 -9.50 15.36 13.26
CA MET A 168 -10.07 16.20 12.21
C MET A 168 -10.29 17.62 12.73
N GLU A 169 -10.39 18.58 11.81
CA GLU A 169 -10.74 19.96 12.12
C GLU A 169 -12.20 20.20 11.75
N ILE A 170 -13.03 20.58 12.72
CA ILE A 170 -14.44 20.93 12.47
C ILE A 170 -14.50 22.40 12.06
N VAL A 171 -15.00 22.66 10.85
CA VAL A 171 -15.06 24.02 10.30
C VAL A 171 -16.51 24.40 10.04
N ALA A 172 -16.96 25.50 10.65
CA ALA A 172 -18.27 26.06 10.39
C ALA A 172 -18.25 26.93 9.13
N ALA A 173 -19.28 26.81 8.29
CA ALA A 173 -19.56 27.70 7.15
C ALA A 173 -18.47 27.83 6.05
N ASP A 174 -17.48 26.94 5.99
CA ASP A 174 -16.49 26.95 4.90
C ASP A 174 -16.98 26.07 3.73
N PRO A 175 -17.14 26.63 2.51
CA PRO A 175 -17.45 25.84 1.32
C PRO A 175 -16.31 24.89 0.89
N HIS A 176 -15.11 25.03 1.46
CA HIS A 176 -13.88 24.32 1.10
C HIS A 176 -13.47 23.31 2.17
N VAL A 177 -14.37 22.34 2.44
CA VAL A 177 -14.12 21.20 3.32
C VAL A 177 -13.79 19.92 2.57
N ASP A 178 -13.10 18.99 3.21
CA ASP A 178 -12.66 17.72 2.63
C ASP A 178 -13.77 16.67 2.69
N ALA A 179 -14.68 16.80 3.66
CA ALA A 179 -15.91 16.03 3.76
C ALA A 179 -17.00 16.84 4.48
N VAL A 180 -18.26 16.47 4.25
CA VAL A 180 -19.39 17.00 5.02
C VAL A 180 -20.04 15.85 5.78
N LEU A 181 -20.18 16.02 7.10
CA LEU A 181 -20.97 15.14 7.95
C LEU A 181 -22.34 15.78 8.19
N ALA A 182 -23.38 15.20 7.61
CA ALA A 182 -24.76 15.58 7.84
C ALA A 182 -25.35 14.76 8.98
N VAL A 183 -25.69 15.45 10.06
CA VAL A 183 -26.29 14.88 11.27
C VAL A 183 -27.80 15.10 11.22
N ALA A 184 -28.53 14.01 10.98
CA ALA A 184 -29.98 14.04 10.93
C ALA A 184 -30.58 14.17 12.34
N PRO A 185 -31.72 14.85 12.50
CA PRO A 185 -32.50 14.80 13.73
C PRO A 185 -33.08 13.39 13.94
N ALA A 186 -33.61 13.12 15.14
CA ALA A 186 -34.12 11.78 15.51
C ALA A 186 -35.20 11.23 14.55
N GLY A 187 -35.98 12.12 13.91
CA GLY A 187 -36.98 11.76 12.91
C GLY A 187 -36.45 11.51 11.49
N GLY A 188 -35.14 11.66 11.26
CA GLY A 188 -34.52 11.58 9.94
C GLY A 188 -34.62 12.89 9.15
N TRP A 189 -34.24 12.83 7.87
CA TRP A 189 -34.26 13.99 6.98
C TRP A 189 -35.67 14.33 6.51
N THR A 190 -35.99 15.61 6.49
CA THR A 190 -37.23 16.13 5.93
C THR A 190 -37.00 16.69 4.53
N VAL A 191 -38.08 16.88 3.76
CA VAL A 191 -38.01 17.47 2.42
C VAL A 191 -37.37 18.87 2.42
N ALA A 192 -37.51 19.61 3.52
CA ALA A 192 -36.89 20.92 3.70
C ALA A 192 -35.35 20.86 3.76
N ASP A 193 -34.77 19.72 4.16
CA ASP A 193 -33.33 19.52 4.29
C ASP A 193 -32.66 19.13 2.97
N HIS A 194 -33.43 18.60 2.00
CA HIS A 194 -32.91 18.08 0.74
C HIS A 194 -32.06 19.11 -0.05
N PRO A 195 -32.43 20.39 -0.18
CA PRO A 195 -31.62 21.38 -0.88
C PRO A 195 -30.22 21.55 -0.26
N THR A 196 -30.13 21.58 1.08
CA THR A 196 -28.87 21.68 1.83
C THR A 196 -28.00 20.46 1.62
N LEU A 197 -28.60 19.26 1.66
CA LEU A 197 -27.88 18.00 1.41
C LEU A 197 -27.35 17.92 -0.03
N ARG A 198 -28.13 18.35 -1.03
CA ARG A 198 -27.69 18.42 -2.43
C ARG A 198 -26.54 19.41 -2.63
N ASP A 199 -26.63 20.58 -2.01
CA ASP A 199 -25.56 21.58 -2.09
C ASP A 199 -24.27 21.07 -1.45
N ALA A 200 -24.35 20.46 -0.26
CA ALA A 200 -23.23 19.84 0.43
C ALA A 200 -22.58 18.72 -0.41
N ALA A 201 -23.39 17.83 -0.98
CA ALA A 201 -22.92 16.76 -1.85
C ALA A 201 -22.18 17.30 -3.08
N ARG A 202 -22.70 18.36 -3.71
CA ARG A 202 -22.06 18.99 -4.88
C ARG A 202 -20.75 19.69 -4.54
N ARG A 203 -20.68 20.41 -3.41
CA ARG A 203 -19.50 21.20 -3.03
C ARG A 203 -18.34 20.36 -2.51
N ALA A 204 -18.63 19.45 -1.58
CA ALA A 204 -17.59 18.61 -0.98
C ALA A 204 -17.29 17.37 -1.81
N GLY A 205 -18.27 16.88 -2.58
CA GLY A 205 -18.20 15.60 -3.30
C GLY A 205 -18.10 14.37 -2.38
N ARG A 206 -18.10 14.57 -1.07
CA ARG A 206 -18.08 13.54 -0.02
C ARG A 206 -19.06 13.92 1.08
N LEU A 207 -20.32 13.58 0.88
CA LEU A 207 -21.35 13.70 1.90
C LEU A 207 -21.45 12.39 2.69
N ILE A 208 -21.37 12.48 4.01
CA ILE A 208 -21.60 11.38 4.95
C ILE A 208 -22.84 11.74 5.76
N SER A 209 -23.82 10.85 5.87
CA SER A 209 -25.08 11.12 6.55
C SER A 209 -25.35 10.11 7.66
N THR A 210 -25.81 10.56 8.83
CA THR A 210 -26.20 9.68 9.93
C THR A 210 -27.56 9.00 9.73
N ALA A 211 -28.36 9.46 8.76
CA ALA A 211 -29.63 8.85 8.36
C ALA A 211 -29.68 8.55 6.85
N PRO A 212 -30.63 7.73 6.37
CA PRO A 212 -30.80 7.45 4.94
C PRO A 212 -30.97 8.73 4.12
N LEU A 213 -30.13 8.90 3.09
CA LEU A 213 -30.19 10.06 2.19
C LEU A 213 -31.36 9.94 1.20
N PRO A 214 -31.88 11.07 0.69
CA PRO A 214 -32.79 11.08 -0.45
C PRO A 214 -32.15 10.40 -1.66
N ALA A 215 -32.95 9.72 -2.48
CA ALA A 215 -32.47 8.88 -3.59
C ALA A 215 -31.63 9.64 -4.63
N ASP A 216 -31.83 10.95 -4.75
CA ASP A 216 -31.17 11.83 -5.70
C ASP A 216 -29.93 12.56 -5.13
N VAL A 217 -29.58 12.31 -3.86
CA VAL A 217 -28.43 12.91 -3.19
C VAL A 217 -27.29 11.89 -3.11
N PRO A 218 -26.17 12.09 -3.84
CA PRO A 218 -25.02 11.21 -3.73
C PRO A 218 -24.34 11.38 -2.36
N GLY A 219 -24.07 10.28 -1.67
CA GLY A 219 -23.39 10.27 -0.39
C GLY A 219 -23.29 8.88 0.22
N THR A 220 -22.62 8.80 1.37
CA THR A 220 -22.46 7.56 2.15
C THR A 220 -23.27 7.68 3.43
N VAL A 221 -24.01 6.64 3.81
CA VAL A 221 -24.75 6.59 5.08
C VAL A 221 -23.90 5.89 6.13
N VAL A 222 -23.87 6.42 7.35
CA VAL A 222 -23.19 5.79 8.50
C VAL A 222 -23.87 4.46 8.80
N LEU A 223 -23.10 3.38 8.86
CA LEU A 223 -23.63 2.04 9.12
C LEU A 223 -24.03 1.88 10.60
N PRO A 224 -25.04 1.05 10.92
CA PRO A 224 -25.37 0.72 12.31
C PRO A 224 -24.14 0.20 13.07
N GLY A 225 -23.88 0.77 14.25
CA GLY A 225 -22.71 0.43 15.09
C GLY A 225 -21.38 1.06 14.65
N GLN A 226 -21.35 1.81 13.54
CA GLN A 226 -20.18 2.56 13.12
C GLN A 226 -20.19 3.96 13.74
N SER A 227 -19.09 4.38 14.38
CA SER A 227 -18.96 5.77 14.82
C SER A 227 -18.93 6.75 13.64
N PRO A 228 -19.50 7.96 13.75
CA PRO A 228 -19.42 9.00 12.72
C PRO A 228 -17.98 9.29 12.28
N ALA A 229 -17.05 9.37 13.24
CA ALA A 229 -15.63 9.58 12.96
C ALA A 229 -15.02 8.46 12.09
N ALA A 230 -15.40 7.20 12.33
CA ALA A 230 -14.94 6.08 11.50
C ALA A 230 -15.53 6.12 10.09
N ALA A 231 -16.79 6.54 9.94
CA ALA A 231 -17.43 6.72 8.64
C ALA A 231 -16.76 7.84 7.84
N VAL A 232 -16.46 8.98 8.46
CA VAL A 232 -15.73 10.09 7.82
C VAL A 232 -14.31 9.65 7.43
N ARG A 233 -13.57 8.98 8.32
CA ARG A 233 -12.24 8.43 7.99
C ARG A 233 -12.30 7.50 6.78
N HIS A 234 -13.25 6.56 6.77
CA HIS A 234 -13.42 5.66 5.64
C HIS A 234 -13.76 6.43 4.36
N ALA A 235 -14.72 7.34 4.43
CA ALA A 235 -15.12 8.15 3.30
C ALA A 235 -13.95 8.93 2.72
N LEU A 236 -13.05 9.50 3.54
CA LEU A 236 -11.84 10.21 3.11
C LEU A 236 -10.83 9.31 2.36
N THR A 237 -10.82 8.00 2.60
CA THR A 237 -9.94 7.07 1.86
C THR A 237 -10.43 6.76 0.45
N LEU A 238 -11.70 7.01 0.15
CA LEU A 238 -12.29 6.75 -1.17
C LEU A 238 -11.89 7.85 -2.17
N PRO A 239 -12.07 7.70 -3.48
CA PRO A 239 -12.02 8.83 -4.40
C PRO A 239 -13.34 9.62 -4.37
N VAL A 240 -13.29 10.96 -4.47
CA VAL A 240 -14.47 11.86 -4.53
C VAL A 240 -15.34 11.53 -5.75
N THR A 241 -14.68 11.37 -6.89
CA THR A 241 -15.27 10.96 -8.16
C THR A 241 -14.36 9.91 -8.78
N LEU A 242 -14.96 8.80 -9.22
CA LEU A 242 -14.25 7.87 -10.07
C LEU A 242 -14.16 8.51 -11.46
N PRO A 243 -12.97 8.59 -12.09
CA PRO A 243 -12.87 9.04 -13.46
C PRO A 243 -13.74 8.16 -14.35
N ALA A 244 -14.38 8.77 -15.36
CA ALA A 244 -15.15 8.04 -16.36
C ALA A 244 -14.29 6.88 -16.90
N SER A 245 -14.87 5.68 -16.88
CA SER A 245 -14.16 4.46 -17.25
C SER A 245 -13.76 4.55 -18.71
N ARG A 246 -12.45 4.65 -18.99
CA ARG A 246 -11.97 4.44 -20.36
C ARG A 246 -12.24 2.97 -20.72
N PRO A 247 -12.75 2.64 -21.91
CA PRO A 247 -12.97 1.26 -22.32
C PRO A 247 -11.73 0.39 -22.07
N GLY A 248 -11.91 -0.72 -21.37
CA GLY A 248 -10.84 -1.66 -21.01
C GLY A 248 -9.85 -1.21 -19.94
N ALA A 249 -9.97 0.01 -19.37
CA ALA A 249 -9.10 0.44 -18.27
C ALA A 249 -9.28 -0.41 -16.99
N TRP A 250 -10.53 -0.73 -16.66
CA TRP A 250 -10.83 -1.60 -15.52
C TRP A 250 -10.37 -3.04 -15.71
N LEU A 251 -10.42 -3.57 -16.94
CA LEU A 251 -9.86 -4.89 -17.26
C LEU A 251 -8.34 -4.89 -17.07
N ARG A 252 -7.64 -3.88 -17.60
CA ARG A 252 -6.19 -3.73 -17.40
C ARG A 252 -5.82 -3.59 -15.92
N ALA A 253 -6.61 -2.85 -15.15
CA ALA A 253 -6.41 -2.70 -13.71
C ALA A 253 -6.61 -4.04 -12.98
N ALA A 254 -7.66 -4.78 -13.30
CA ALA A 254 -7.91 -6.12 -12.75
C ALA A 254 -6.76 -7.10 -13.09
N ASP A 255 -6.30 -7.11 -14.34
CA ASP A 255 -5.16 -7.94 -14.76
C ASP A 255 -3.86 -7.53 -14.06
N GLN A 256 -3.66 -6.24 -13.82
CA GLN A 256 -2.49 -5.74 -13.11
C GLN A 256 -2.53 -6.15 -11.62
N LEU A 257 -3.70 -6.13 -10.98
CA LEU A 257 -3.88 -6.63 -9.62
C LEU A 257 -3.61 -8.14 -9.54
N GLU A 258 -4.10 -8.92 -10.51
CA GLU A 258 -3.89 -10.36 -10.59
C GLU A 258 -2.40 -10.69 -10.82
N ARG A 259 -1.74 -10.00 -11.75
CA ARG A 259 -0.29 -10.14 -11.99
C ARG A 259 0.52 -9.80 -10.74
N ARG A 260 0.21 -8.68 -10.09
CA ARG A 260 0.88 -8.25 -8.85
C ARG A 260 0.72 -9.29 -7.75
N ARG A 261 -0.46 -9.90 -7.64
CA ARG A 261 -0.73 -10.96 -6.67
C ARG A 261 0.14 -12.19 -6.90
N ARG A 262 0.26 -12.64 -8.15
CA ARG A 262 1.14 -13.77 -8.51
C ARG A 262 2.58 -13.47 -8.12
N LEU A 263 3.09 -12.29 -8.46
CA LEU A 263 4.45 -11.87 -8.09
C LEU A 263 4.67 -11.83 -6.57
N LEU A 264 3.67 -11.40 -5.79
CA LEU A 264 3.76 -11.41 -4.33
C LEU A 264 3.78 -12.84 -3.77
N LEU A 265 3.03 -13.76 -4.36
CA LEU A 265 3.00 -15.17 -3.96
C LEU A 265 4.28 -15.90 -4.35
N ASP A 266 4.83 -15.63 -5.53
CA ASP A 266 6.08 -16.22 -6.00
C ASP A 266 7.27 -15.81 -5.13
N ALA A 267 7.25 -14.58 -4.60
CA ALA A 267 8.27 -14.07 -3.70
C ALA A 267 7.96 -14.25 -2.21
N ALA A 268 6.75 -14.70 -1.86
CA ALA A 268 6.37 -14.88 -0.47
C ALA A 268 7.21 -15.98 0.18
N SER A 269 7.84 -15.66 1.30
CA SER A 269 8.45 -16.69 2.13
C SER A 269 7.37 -17.47 2.88
N HIS A 270 7.70 -18.66 3.37
CA HIS A 270 6.80 -19.48 4.19
C HIS A 270 6.27 -18.74 5.44
N THR A 271 7.03 -17.75 5.96
CA THR A 271 6.62 -16.89 7.09
C THR A 271 5.64 -15.80 6.67
N ASP A 272 5.63 -15.40 5.40
CA ASP A 272 4.77 -14.31 4.91
C ASP A 272 3.39 -14.82 4.45
N LEU A 273 3.31 -16.10 4.04
CA LEU A 273 2.07 -16.71 3.54
C LEU A 273 0.89 -16.59 4.51
N PRO A 274 1.02 -16.81 5.84
CA PRO A 274 -0.10 -16.65 6.75
C PRO A 274 -0.60 -15.20 6.88
N ALA A 275 0.29 -14.22 6.76
CA ALA A 275 -0.09 -12.80 6.75
C ALA A 275 -0.79 -12.43 5.43
N LEU A 276 -0.30 -12.97 4.32
CA LEU A 276 -0.89 -12.77 3.00
C LEU A 276 -2.29 -13.42 2.90
N ALA A 277 -2.47 -14.63 3.42
CA ALA A 277 -3.77 -15.30 3.50
C ALA A 277 -4.79 -14.44 4.28
N ARG A 278 -4.40 -13.97 5.48
CA ARG A 278 -5.26 -13.09 6.30
C ARG A 278 -5.65 -11.80 5.59
N ARG A 279 -4.71 -11.18 4.87
CA ARG A 279 -5.00 -9.97 4.07
C ARG A 279 -6.05 -10.21 2.98
N HIS A 280 -6.15 -11.45 2.50
CA HIS A 280 -7.17 -11.87 1.54
C HIS A 280 -8.44 -12.43 2.21
N GLY A 281 -8.59 -12.27 3.54
CA GLY A 281 -9.75 -12.77 4.29
C GLY A 281 -9.78 -14.29 4.45
N LEU A 282 -8.65 -14.97 4.26
CA LEU A 282 -8.53 -16.42 4.41
C LEU A 282 -7.92 -16.77 5.77
N THR A 283 -8.46 -17.82 6.40
CA THR A 283 -7.84 -18.45 7.57
C THR A 283 -6.60 -19.24 7.10
N PRO A 284 -5.39 -18.91 7.55
CA PRO A 284 -4.16 -19.55 7.08
C PRO A 284 -4.16 -21.03 7.45
N ASP A 285 -3.71 -21.90 6.52
CA ASP A 285 -3.53 -23.31 6.82
C ASP A 285 -2.34 -23.50 7.76
N THR A 286 -2.43 -24.49 8.65
CA THR A 286 -1.33 -24.79 9.57
C THR A 286 -0.18 -25.47 8.82
N PRO A 287 1.08 -25.03 9.04
CA PRO A 287 2.22 -25.73 8.47
C PRO A 287 2.28 -27.17 9.03
N PRO A 288 2.75 -28.15 8.23
CA PRO A 288 2.81 -29.54 8.66
C PRO A 288 3.69 -29.65 9.91
N PRO A 289 3.20 -30.32 10.98
CA PRO A 289 3.94 -30.45 12.20
C PRO A 289 5.19 -31.32 11.98
N PRO A 290 6.28 -31.10 12.75
CA PRO A 290 7.53 -31.78 12.51
C PRO A 290 7.41 -33.30 12.69
N TRP A 291 6.50 -33.79 13.54
CA TRP A 291 6.35 -35.21 13.85
C TRP A 291 5.84 -36.07 12.69
N GLU A 292 5.20 -35.50 11.66
CA GLU A 292 4.72 -36.25 10.48
C GLU A 292 5.86 -36.96 9.73
N VAL A 293 7.07 -36.38 9.75
CA VAL A 293 8.27 -36.94 9.09
C VAL A 293 9.08 -37.80 10.08
N LEU A 294 8.77 -37.72 11.38
CA LEU A 294 9.59 -38.31 12.44
C LEU A 294 9.55 -39.83 12.38
N SER A 295 8.36 -40.40 12.23
CA SER A 295 8.17 -41.86 12.14
C SER A 295 8.99 -42.49 11.01
N GLN A 296 8.99 -41.87 9.83
CA GLN A 296 9.77 -42.34 8.67
C GLN A 296 11.28 -42.19 8.89
N SER A 297 11.71 -41.09 9.53
CA SER A 297 13.12 -40.90 9.86
C SER A 297 13.63 -41.90 10.91
N LEU A 298 12.80 -42.22 11.92
CA LEU A 298 13.13 -43.21 12.94
C LEU A 298 13.16 -44.62 12.36
N PHE A 299 12.23 -44.96 11.47
CA PHE A 299 12.22 -46.23 10.76
C PHE A 299 13.49 -46.42 9.93
N LEU A 300 13.87 -45.42 9.13
CA LEU A 300 15.11 -45.48 8.33
C LEU A 300 16.37 -45.49 9.20
N ALA A 301 16.37 -44.78 10.33
CA ALA A 301 17.46 -44.84 11.30
C ALA A 301 17.62 -46.27 11.86
N ALA A 302 16.51 -46.92 12.24
CA ALA A 302 16.53 -48.28 12.77
C ALA A 302 17.01 -49.30 11.72
N VAL A 303 16.48 -49.21 10.49
CA VAL A 303 16.88 -50.11 9.40
C VAL A 303 18.36 -49.93 9.06
N ALA A 304 18.85 -48.70 8.92
CA ALA A 304 20.26 -48.41 8.65
C ALA A 304 21.17 -48.87 9.80
N ALA A 305 20.77 -48.65 11.06
CA ALA A 305 21.53 -49.07 12.22
C ALA A 305 21.65 -50.60 12.32
N LEU A 306 20.55 -51.32 12.10
CA LEU A 306 20.52 -52.78 12.15
C LEU A 306 21.32 -53.40 11.01
N THR A 307 21.16 -52.89 9.78
CA THR A 307 21.85 -53.42 8.60
C THR A 307 23.36 -53.20 8.69
N LEU A 308 23.80 -51.97 8.94
CA LEU A 308 25.22 -51.63 8.97
C LEU A 308 25.90 -52.15 10.24
N GLY A 309 25.17 -52.14 11.37
CA GLY A 309 25.68 -52.72 12.62
C GLY A 309 25.86 -54.23 12.54
N ARG A 310 24.93 -54.95 11.91
CA ARG A 310 25.06 -56.39 11.66
C ARG A 310 26.17 -56.69 10.64
N ALA A 311 26.26 -55.87 9.58
CA ALA A 311 27.30 -56.02 8.57
C ALA A 311 28.71 -55.78 9.14
N ALA A 312 28.90 -54.85 10.09
CA ALA A 312 30.19 -54.57 10.71
C ALA A 312 30.49 -55.45 11.94
N TRP A 313 29.57 -56.34 12.34
CA TRP A 313 29.70 -57.16 13.55
C TRP A 313 30.87 -58.14 13.50
N PHE A 314 31.32 -58.55 12.30
CA PHE A 314 32.49 -59.42 12.12
C PHE A 314 33.80 -58.76 12.60
N LEU A 315 33.84 -57.42 12.68
CA LEU A 315 34.99 -56.66 13.21
C LEU A 315 34.98 -56.58 14.75
N GLY A 316 33.92 -57.08 15.39
CA GLY A 316 33.72 -57.05 16.83
C GLY A 316 32.47 -56.24 17.24
N PRO A 317 32.03 -56.39 18.51
CA PRO A 317 30.78 -55.79 18.99
C PRO A 317 30.83 -54.26 19.06
N VAL A 318 31.97 -53.69 19.46
CA VAL A 318 32.18 -52.24 19.56
C VAL A 318 32.14 -51.56 18.18
N PRO A 319 32.93 -51.98 17.16
CA PRO A 319 32.85 -51.38 15.82
C PRO A 319 31.50 -51.63 15.14
N GLY A 320 30.85 -52.77 15.39
CA GLY A 320 29.48 -53.03 14.93
C GLY A 320 28.47 -52.02 15.48
N LEU A 321 28.49 -51.78 16.80
CA LEU A 321 27.62 -50.78 17.45
C LEU A 321 27.88 -49.36 16.94
N LEU A 322 29.14 -48.95 16.80
CA LEU A 322 29.49 -47.62 16.29
C LEU A 322 29.06 -47.42 14.84
N ALA A 323 29.31 -48.40 13.98
CA ALA A 323 28.92 -48.35 12.57
C ALA A 323 27.40 -48.27 12.41
N GLY A 324 26.64 -49.06 13.19
CA GLY A 324 25.18 -48.98 13.23
C GLY A 324 24.68 -47.62 13.75
N ALA A 325 25.25 -47.10 14.84
CA ALA A 325 24.84 -45.81 15.40
C ALA A 325 25.05 -44.65 14.43
N VAL A 326 26.21 -44.60 13.77
CA VAL A 326 26.53 -43.58 12.76
C VAL A 326 25.61 -43.71 11.55
N ALA A 327 25.41 -44.92 11.04
CA ALA A 327 24.53 -45.15 9.90
C ALA A 327 23.08 -44.73 10.19
N GLY A 328 22.57 -45.07 11.38
CA GLY A 328 21.23 -44.67 11.82
C GLY A 328 21.06 -43.16 11.94
N LEU A 329 22.03 -42.48 12.57
CA LEU A 329 22.02 -41.01 12.70
C LEU A 329 22.06 -40.30 11.36
N VAL A 330 22.91 -40.78 10.44
CA VAL A 330 23.06 -40.20 9.11
C VAL A 330 21.80 -40.42 8.27
N ALA A 331 21.29 -41.65 8.18
CA ALA A 331 20.10 -41.98 7.40
C ALA A 331 18.84 -41.28 7.95
N GLY A 332 18.62 -41.35 9.27
CA GLY A 332 17.51 -40.69 9.94
C GLY A 332 17.57 -39.17 9.84
N GLY A 333 18.75 -38.59 10.10
CA GLY A 333 18.98 -37.15 10.00
C GLY A 333 18.80 -36.61 8.58
N MET A 334 19.30 -37.32 7.56
CA MET A 334 19.07 -36.95 6.16
C MET A 334 17.59 -37.04 5.80
N ARG A 335 16.89 -38.14 6.14
CA ARG A 335 15.46 -38.28 5.86
C ARG A 335 14.64 -37.19 6.55
N TRP A 336 14.92 -36.91 7.81
CA TRP A 336 14.25 -35.85 8.55
C TRP A 336 14.39 -34.50 7.84
N ARG A 337 15.63 -34.16 7.43
CA ARG A 337 15.92 -32.91 6.75
C ARG A 337 15.26 -32.82 5.36
N THR A 338 15.30 -33.88 4.56
CA THR A 338 14.67 -33.89 3.23
C THR A 338 13.15 -33.89 3.34
N GLY A 339 12.57 -34.72 4.20
CA GLY A 339 11.13 -34.82 4.39
C GLY A 339 10.52 -33.53 4.94
N ARG A 340 11.19 -32.85 5.88
CA ARG A 340 10.74 -31.52 6.32
C ARG A 340 10.76 -30.50 5.18
N ARG A 341 11.77 -30.53 4.31
CA ARG A 341 11.84 -29.63 3.15
C ARG A 341 10.75 -29.95 2.13
N GLU A 342 10.48 -31.22 1.86
CA GLU A 342 9.42 -31.69 0.96
C GLU A 342 8.03 -31.31 1.48
N ALA A 343 7.72 -31.64 2.73
CA ALA A 343 6.46 -31.30 3.38
C ALA A 343 6.23 -29.78 3.38
N ARG A 344 7.27 -29.00 3.69
CA ARG A 344 7.21 -27.53 3.64
C ARG A 344 6.95 -27.01 2.23
N ARG A 345 7.64 -27.53 1.21
CA ARG A 345 7.42 -27.15 -0.20
C ARG A 345 6.02 -27.54 -0.67
N ALA A 346 5.52 -28.71 -0.28
CA ALA A 346 4.17 -29.16 -0.59
C ALA A 346 3.12 -28.26 0.05
N TRP A 347 3.30 -27.88 1.32
CA TRP A 347 2.45 -26.91 2.01
C TRP A 347 2.48 -25.53 1.33
N ILE A 348 3.66 -24.97 1.04
CA ILE A 348 3.79 -23.70 0.30
C ILE A 348 3.00 -23.74 -1.02
N ARG A 349 3.19 -24.80 -1.82
CA ARG A 349 2.48 -24.94 -3.10
C ARG A 349 0.96 -25.01 -2.93
N ARG A 350 0.47 -25.78 -1.95
CA ARG A 350 -0.96 -25.88 -1.65
C ARG A 350 -1.54 -24.56 -1.18
N GLU A 351 -0.87 -23.89 -0.25
CA GLU A 351 -1.31 -22.62 0.31
C GLU A 351 -1.31 -21.50 -0.73
N SER A 352 -0.25 -21.38 -1.52
CA SER A 352 -0.20 -20.43 -2.63
C SER A 352 -1.29 -20.69 -3.67
N ALA A 353 -1.53 -21.95 -4.04
CA ALA A 353 -2.61 -22.32 -4.95
C ALA A 353 -4.00 -22.00 -4.37
N ARG A 354 -4.20 -22.19 -3.06
CA ARG A 354 -5.43 -21.84 -2.36
C ARG A 354 -5.68 -20.33 -2.40
N ILE A 355 -4.66 -19.53 -2.09
CA ILE A 355 -4.75 -18.06 -2.18
C ILE A 355 -5.07 -17.65 -3.63
N LEU A 356 -4.40 -18.22 -4.64
CA LEU A 356 -4.69 -17.90 -6.05
C LEU A 356 -6.13 -18.20 -6.47
N ARG A 357 -6.71 -19.31 -6.01
CA ARG A 357 -8.07 -19.73 -6.36
C ARG A 357 -9.14 -18.81 -5.79
N THR A 358 -8.89 -18.14 -4.67
CA THR A 358 -9.82 -17.17 -4.09
C THR A 358 -9.65 -15.84 -4.82
N PRO A 359 -10.57 -15.41 -5.70
CA PRO A 359 -10.42 -14.14 -6.40
C PRO A 359 -10.38 -12.98 -5.39
N PRO A 360 -9.54 -11.95 -5.60
CA PRO A 360 -9.50 -10.81 -4.69
C PRO A 360 -10.87 -10.12 -4.73
N ALA A 361 -11.44 -9.80 -3.56
CA ALA A 361 -12.74 -9.13 -3.45
C ALA A 361 -12.82 -7.87 -4.34
N GLU A 362 -11.70 -7.14 -4.45
CA GLU A 362 -11.52 -5.97 -5.32
C GLU A 362 -11.67 -6.31 -6.82
N ALA A 363 -11.02 -7.38 -7.29
CA ALA A 363 -11.11 -7.80 -8.69
C ALA A 363 -12.48 -8.42 -9.02
N THR A 364 -13.08 -9.14 -8.06
CA THR A 364 -14.45 -9.65 -8.20
C THR A 364 -15.46 -8.51 -8.25
N TRP A 365 -15.32 -7.50 -7.40
CA TRP A 365 -16.14 -6.29 -7.44
C TRP A 365 -15.97 -5.56 -8.79
N LEU A 366 -14.74 -5.34 -9.24
CA LEU A 366 -14.44 -4.71 -10.55
C LEU A 366 -15.11 -5.45 -11.71
N ARG A 367 -15.01 -6.78 -11.74
CA ARG A 367 -15.67 -7.61 -12.78
C ARG A 367 -17.19 -7.57 -12.70
N ARG A 368 -17.77 -7.50 -11.49
CA ARG A 368 -19.21 -7.32 -11.32
C ARG A 368 -19.69 -5.95 -11.78
N GLN A 369 -18.90 -4.89 -11.58
CA GLN A 369 -19.25 -3.56 -12.09
C GLN A 369 -19.18 -3.54 -13.61
N LEU A 370 -18.14 -4.14 -14.21
CA LEU A 370 -18.03 -4.29 -15.65
C LEU A 370 -19.21 -5.06 -16.28
N ALA A 371 -19.70 -6.10 -15.60
CA ALA A 371 -20.86 -6.88 -16.07
C ALA A 371 -22.21 -6.15 -15.94
N LYS A 372 -22.27 -5.01 -15.23
CA LYS A 372 -23.46 -4.15 -15.15
C LYS A 372 -23.46 -3.02 -16.20
N GLU A 373 -22.29 -2.72 -16.77
CA GLU A 373 -22.11 -1.70 -17.81
C GLU A 373 -22.29 -2.29 -19.24
N THR A 374 -22.32 -3.61 -19.38
CA THR A 374 -22.73 -4.36 -20.59
C THR A 374 -24.17 -4.79 -20.48
#